data_AF-A0A7W4GV54-F1
#
_entry.id   AF-A0A7W4GV54-F1
#
_cell.length_a   1.000
_cell.length_b   1.000
_cell.length_c   1.000
_cell.angle_alpha   90.00
_cell.angle_beta   90.00
_cell.angle_gamma   90.00
#
_symmetry.space_group_name_H-M   'P 1'
#
loop_
_entity.id
_entity.type
_entity.pdbx_description
1 polymer ?
#
loop_
_entity_poly.entity_id
_entity_poly.type
_entity_poly.pdbx_seq_one_letter_code
_entity_poly.pdbx_strand_id
1 'polypeptide(L)'
;MATELDRCFLARDAYEHWARRIGEAENSIVIFSPCVDSLLIGLLANATQTDVVIVTSLKPDVVGWGYRDHLLGVQSLLSQGLHVRASPQHLSATALLCDSRLVSVGSQPFTEEARGFAAATLGPANDIRGSDFAEVLQDWQGSARTVESTLVAELLDMLADSMDDVADARQGLVSGFDALMEEKSETDEKLLGVHIVAELDEEGETTYRFAVGAPPPLLAPVADGLGRALASPYLASNKRTFARLRQVGSSWDPYPSLVPDVDVDMTIWTQADADGAPTTVRLHRLLMYPLILNPSGRMAFARVGRRRISYVRQAVDWSDPVLIGDRLYTLKARFPKQHFEQENMHLVVRPTARPAAGVELGVRFDGTSGTLTRLISLQDGESDIDPTGQTALLRELTVHLSDASVLEGVLRSALKPFRYKTLGRDNHNADEFFPEGWLELALFKFGDRSVVTATDLHP
;
A
#
# COMPACT_ATOMS: atom_id res chain seq x y z
N MET A 1 15.31 9.66 -35.17
CA MET A 1 14.31 9.27 -36.19
C MET A 1 13.79 7.90 -35.79
N ALA A 2 12.48 7.75 -35.55
CA ALA A 2 11.90 6.45 -35.24
C ALA A 2 11.93 5.57 -36.49
N THR A 3 12.36 4.31 -36.34
CA THR A 3 12.34 3.32 -37.42
C THR A 3 10.89 2.92 -37.76
N GLU A 4 10.66 2.32 -38.92
CA GLU A 4 9.34 1.77 -39.28
C GLU A 4 8.86 0.72 -38.25
N LEU A 5 9.81 -0.02 -37.67
CA LEU A 5 9.55 -0.98 -36.60
C LEU A 5 9.09 -0.29 -35.31
N ASP A 6 9.73 0.83 -34.91
CA ASP A 6 9.33 1.63 -33.74
C ASP A 6 7.92 2.26 -33.87
N ARG A 7 7.40 2.38 -35.10
CA ARG A 7 6.04 2.89 -35.36
C ARG A 7 4.98 1.80 -35.26
N CYS A 8 5.37 0.55 -35.50
CA CYS A 8 4.48 -0.61 -35.49
C CYS A 8 4.40 -1.25 -34.10
N PHE A 9 5.48 -1.28 -33.32
CA PHE A 9 5.52 -1.88 -31.99
C PHE A 9 5.43 -0.80 -30.90
N LEU A 10 4.31 -0.77 -30.20
CA LEU A 10 4.02 0.18 -29.13
C LEU A 10 4.11 -0.54 -27.79
N ALA A 11 5.13 -0.23 -26.99
CA ALA A 11 5.22 -0.66 -25.58
C ALA A 11 4.86 0.51 -24.65
N ARG A 12 3.74 1.17 -24.95
CA ARG A 12 3.20 2.37 -24.30
C ARG A 12 1.71 2.50 -24.61
N ASP A 13 1.03 3.45 -23.98
CA ASP A 13 -0.38 3.77 -24.26
C ASP A 13 -0.66 3.85 -25.78
N ALA A 14 -1.51 2.95 -26.27
CA ALA A 14 -1.88 2.84 -27.67
C ALA A 14 -2.99 3.82 -28.09
N TYR A 15 -3.56 4.60 -27.16
CA TYR A 15 -4.72 5.46 -27.41
C TYR A 15 -4.52 6.42 -28.60
N GLU A 16 -3.41 7.18 -28.63
CA GLU A 16 -3.14 8.12 -29.73
C GLU A 16 -3.01 7.42 -31.09
N HIS A 17 -2.48 6.19 -31.09
CA HIS A 17 -2.35 5.40 -32.30
C HIS A 17 -3.71 4.95 -32.83
N TRP A 18 -4.58 4.47 -31.93
CA TRP A 18 -5.94 4.08 -32.30
C TRP A 18 -6.79 5.27 -32.74
N ALA A 19 -6.71 6.40 -32.04
CA ALA A 19 -7.47 7.61 -32.36
C ALA A 19 -7.16 8.08 -33.79
N ARG A 20 -5.88 8.08 -34.15
CA ARG A 20 -5.44 8.41 -35.51
C ARG A 20 -5.97 7.42 -36.54
N ARG A 21 -5.89 6.10 -36.29
CA ARG A 21 -6.40 5.09 -37.24
C ARG A 21 -7.91 5.17 -37.43
N ILE A 22 -8.65 5.41 -36.36
CA ILE A 22 -10.10 5.58 -36.39
C ILE A 22 -10.49 6.82 -37.18
N GLY A 23 -9.76 7.93 -37.02
CA GLY A 23 -9.98 9.14 -37.83
C GLY A 23 -9.54 9.02 -39.29
N GLU A 24 -8.67 8.06 -39.61
CA GLU A 24 -8.24 7.74 -40.98
C GLU A 24 -9.15 6.69 -41.66
N ALA A 25 -10.09 6.06 -40.93
CA ALA A 25 -10.94 5.00 -41.47
C ALA A 25 -12.08 5.57 -42.35
N GLU A 26 -12.30 4.95 -43.51
CA GLU A 26 -13.24 5.47 -44.51
C GLU A 26 -14.57 4.70 -44.58
N ASN A 27 -14.55 3.39 -44.34
CA ASN A 27 -15.64 2.47 -44.64
C ASN A 27 -16.14 1.72 -43.40
N SER A 28 -15.21 1.13 -42.63
CA SER A 28 -15.58 0.31 -41.46
C SER A 28 -14.57 0.38 -40.33
N ILE A 29 -15.08 0.26 -39.10
CA ILE A 29 -14.29 0.06 -37.87
C ILE A 29 -14.88 -1.15 -37.15
N VAL A 30 -14.04 -2.16 -36.90
CA VAL A 30 -14.40 -3.31 -36.08
C VAL A 30 -13.45 -3.38 -34.90
N ILE A 31 -14.00 -3.39 -33.69
CA ILE A 31 -13.24 -3.46 -32.44
C ILE A 31 -13.52 -4.80 -31.78
N PHE A 32 -12.46 -5.49 -31.37
CA PHE A 32 -12.53 -6.68 -30.53
C PHE A 32 -11.89 -6.34 -29.19
N SER A 33 -12.61 -6.54 -28.09
CA SER A 33 -12.07 -6.29 -26.75
C SER A 33 -12.74 -7.19 -25.71
N PRO A 34 -12.02 -7.72 -24.71
CA PRO A 34 -12.65 -8.42 -23.59
C PRO A 34 -13.60 -7.50 -22.80
N CYS A 35 -13.22 -6.22 -22.68
CA CYS A 35 -13.96 -5.19 -21.94
C CYS A 35 -13.79 -3.82 -22.62
N VAL A 36 -14.77 -2.94 -22.44
CA VAL A 36 -14.80 -1.57 -22.98
C VAL A 36 -15.46 -0.65 -21.96
N ASP A 37 -15.07 0.61 -21.87
CA ASP A 37 -15.75 1.61 -21.03
C ASP A 37 -15.98 2.93 -21.80
N SER A 38 -16.20 4.03 -21.07
CA SER A 38 -16.39 5.37 -21.64
C SER A 38 -15.23 5.89 -22.51
N LEU A 39 -14.00 5.37 -22.33
CA LEU A 39 -12.85 5.70 -23.17
C LEU A 39 -13.13 5.40 -24.63
N LEU A 40 -13.78 4.26 -24.92
CA LEU A 40 -14.03 3.85 -26.29
C LEU A 40 -14.95 4.83 -27.02
N ILE A 41 -15.90 5.44 -26.31
CA ILE A 41 -16.78 6.47 -26.86
C ILE A 41 -15.97 7.71 -27.26
N GLY A 42 -15.10 8.17 -26.36
CA GLY A 42 -14.20 9.29 -26.66
C GLY A 42 -13.27 8.99 -27.84
N LEU A 43 -12.83 7.74 -27.97
CA LEU A 43 -12.02 7.28 -29.09
C LEU A 43 -12.81 7.31 -30.41
N LEU A 44 -14.03 6.78 -30.42
CA LEU A 44 -14.91 6.71 -31.60
C LEU A 44 -15.43 8.07 -32.05
N ALA A 45 -15.39 9.10 -31.20
CA ALA A 45 -15.70 10.48 -31.59
C ALA A 45 -14.76 11.02 -32.70
N ASN A 46 -13.62 10.35 -32.96
CA ASN A 46 -12.73 10.67 -34.07
C ASN A 46 -13.19 10.10 -35.42
N ALA A 47 -14.15 9.15 -35.45
CA ALA A 47 -14.61 8.51 -36.67
C ALA A 47 -15.48 9.45 -37.52
N THR A 48 -15.32 9.42 -38.84
CA THR A 48 -16.14 10.22 -39.77
C THR A 48 -17.02 9.33 -40.65
N GLN A 49 -18.32 9.27 -40.32
CA GLN A 49 -19.36 8.58 -41.11
C GLN A 49 -18.99 7.14 -41.53
N THR A 50 -18.53 6.35 -40.56
CA THR A 50 -18.05 4.98 -40.78
C THR A 50 -18.99 3.97 -40.10
N ASP A 51 -19.15 2.77 -40.67
CA ASP A 51 -19.84 1.68 -39.97
C ASP A 51 -18.98 1.15 -38.82
N VAL A 52 -19.52 1.14 -37.60
CA VAL A 52 -18.77 0.76 -36.39
C VAL A 52 -19.41 -0.44 -35.73
N VAL A 53 -18.64 -1.52 -35.60
CA VAL A 53 -19.04 -2.76 -34.92
C VAL A 53 -18.09 -3.04 -33.76
N ILE A 54 -18.64 -3.23 -32.57
CA ILE A 54 -17.90 -3.59 -31.35
C ILE A 54 -18.23 -5.03 -31.00
N VAL A 55 -17.23 -5.89 -30.93
CA VAL A 55 -17.32 -7.28 -30.48
C VAL A 55 -16.69 -7.38 -29.09
N THR A 56 -17.49 -7.69 -28.08
CA THR A 56 -17.06 -7.76 -26.67
C THR A 56 -17.52 -9.02 -25.97
N SER A 57 -16.97 -9.32 -24.79
CA SER A 57 -17.53 -10.33 -23.87
C SER A 57 -18.57 -9.68 -22.96
N LEU A 58 -19.72 -10.32 -22.76
CA LEU A 58 -20.67 -9.97 -21.69
C LEU A 58 -20.61 -10.93 -20.50
N LYS A 59 -19.58 -11.80 -20.45
CA LYS A 59 -19.43 -12.75 -19.34
C LYS A 59 -18.64 -12.11 -18.19
N PRO A 60 -19.16 -12.13 -16.94
CA PRO A 60 -18.51 -11.49 -15.80
C PRO A 60 -17.07 -12.00 -15.51
N ASP A 61 -16.82 -13.28 -15.74
CA ASP A 61 -15.52 -13.95 -15.50
C ASP A 61 -14.40 -13.46 -16.43
N VAL A 62 -14.75 -12.84 -17.56
CA VAL A 62 -13.78 -12.30 -18.53
C VAL A 62 -13.39 -10.86 -18.21
N VAL A 63 -14.32 -10.09 -17.64
CA VAL A 63 -14.18 -8.65 -17.42
C VAL A 63 -13.60 -8.34 -16.04
N GLY A 64 -13.82 -9.22 -15.05
CA GLY A 64 -13.28 -9.08 -13.70
C GLY A 64 -13.88 -7.89 -12.93
N TRP A 65 -13.04 -7.16 -12.20
CA TRP A 65 -13.46 -6.13 -11.24
C TRP A 65 -14.13 -4.90 -11.87
N GLY A 66 -13.96 -4.68 -13.17
CA GLY A 66 -14.56 -3.56 -13.94
C GLY A 66 -15.88 -3.87 -14.64
N TYR A 67 -16.61 -4.93 -14.25
CA TYR A 67 -17.78 -5.39 -15.00
C TYR A 67 -18.93 -4.38 -15.08
N ARG A 68 -19.16 -3.59 -14.02
CA ARG A 68 -20.18 -2.53 -14.05
C ARG A 68 -19.84 -1.45 -15.08
N ASP A 69 -18.62 -0.92 -15.01
CA ASP A 69 -18.16 0.12 -15.93
C ASP A 69 -18.17 -0.38 -17.37
N HIS A 70 -17.91 -1.69 -17.55
CA HIS A 70 -18.05 -2.33 -18.83
C HIS A 70 -19.49 -2.30 -19.36
N LEU A 71 -20.47 -2.73 -18.56
CA LEU A 71 -21.88 -2.70 -18.95
C LEU A 71 -22.37 -1.26 -19.20
N LEU A 72 -21.93 -0.29 -18.41
CA LEU A 72 -22.23 1.13 -18.62
C LEU A 72 -21.62 1.66 -19.93
N GLY A 73 -20.40 1.24 -20.25
CA GLY A 73 -19.76 1.51 -21.54
C GLY A 73 -20.56 0.94 -22.71
N VAL A 74 -20.95 -0.34 -22.62
CA VAL A 74 -21.79 -1.00 -23.63
C VAL A 74 -23.15 -0.29 -23.79
N GLN A 75 -23.82 0.03 -22.68
CA GLN A 75 -25.10 0.75 -22.70
C GLN A 75 -24.97 2.11 -23.41
N SER A 76 -23.87 2.81 -23.15
CA SER A 76 -23.59 4.12 -23.75
C SER A 76 -23.23 4.03 -25.24
N LEU A 77 -22.58 2.95 -25.69
CA LEU A 77 -22.37 2.69 -27.12
C LEU A 77 -23.70 2.42 -27.84
N LEU A 78 -24.55 1.58 -27.25
CA LEU A 78 -25.88 1.26 -27.79
C LEU A 78 -26.79 2.50 -27.86
N SER A 79 -26.76 3.38 -26.86
CA SER A 79 -27.56 4.62 -26.86
C SER A 79 -27.15 5.62 -27.94
N GLN A 80 -25.91 5.54 -28.43
CA GLN A 80 -25.42 6.30 -29.58
C GLN A 80 -25.75 5.63 -30.92
N GLY A 81 -26.46 4.50 -30.91
CA GLY A 81 -26.84 3.76 -32.11
C GLY A 81 -25.70 2.93 -32.71
N LEU A 82 -24.63 2.67 -31.96
CA LEU A 82 -23.51 1.83 -32.43
C LEU A 82 -23.85 0.34 -32.32
N HIS A 83 -23.28 -0.47 -33.21
CA HIS A 83 -23.52 -1.91 -33.25
C HIS A 83 -22.62 -2.65 -32.26
N VAL A 84 -23.18 -3.13 -31.15
CA VAL A 84 -22.45 -3.99 -30.21
C VAL A 84 -22.88 -5.44 -30.38
N ARG A 85 -21.89 -6.35 -30.37
CA ARG A 85 -22.08 -7.80 -30.47
C ARG A 85 -21.33 -8.51 -29.34
N ALA A 86 -21.95 -9.52 -28.75
CA ALA A 86 -21.38 -10.37 -27.72
C ALA A 86 -20.75 -11.61 -28.34
N SER A 87 -19.48 -11.86 -28.03
CA SER A 87 -18.80 -13.08 -28.41
C SER A 87 -19.41 -14.29 -27.66
N PRO A 88 -19.75 -15.40 -28.34
CA PRO A 88 -20.20 -16.60 -27.67
C PRO A 88 -19.08 -17.32 -26.90
N GLN A 89 -17.83 -17.11 -27.32
CA GLN A 89 -16.63 -17.69 -26.74
C GLN A 89 -15.93 -16.70 -25.80
N HIS A 90 -14.97 -17.20 -25.02
CA HIS A 90 -14.11 -16.35 -24.22
C HIS A 90 -13.25 -15.47 -25.14
N LEU A 91 -13.58 -14.19 -25.25
CA LEU A 91 -12.83 -13.21 -26.04
C LEU A 91 -11.79 -12.54 -25.15
N SER A 92 -10.51 -12.90 -25.33
CA SER A 92 -9.37 -12.26 -24.65
C SER A 92 -8.57 -11.33 -25.56
N ALA A 93 -8.89 -11.32 -26.86
CA ALA A 93 -8.19 -10.51 -27.85
C ALA A 93 -8.55 -9.03 -27.71
N THR A 94 -7.54 -8.17 -27.82
CA THR A 94 -7.75 -6.74 -28.07
C THR A 94 -7.25 -6.38 -29.46
N ALA A 95 -8.18 -6.04 -30.36
CA ALA A 95 -7.86 -5.67 -31.72
C ALA A 95 -8.75 -4.54 -32.26
N LEU A 96 -8.16 -3.69 -33.11
CA LEU A 96 -8.85 -2.67 -33.91
C LEU A 96 -8.60 -3.00 -35.39
N LEU A 97 -9.67 -3.16 -36.16
CA LEU A 97 -9.64 -3.37 -37.59
C LEU A 97 -10.33 -2.20 -38.30
N CYS A 98 -9.60 -1.49 -39.15
CA CYS A 98 -10.12 -0.40 -39.97
C CYS A 98 -10.16 -0.83 -41.44
N ASP A 99 -11.29 -0.57 -42.11
CA ASP A 99 -11.54 -0.82 -43.54
C ASP A 99 -11.27 -2.25 -44.00
N SER A 100 -11.44 -3.21 -43.07
CA SER A 100 -11.08 -4.62 -43.25
C SER A 100 -9.63 -4.84 -43.72
N ARG A 101 -8.75 -3.85 -43.51
CA ARG A 101 -7.42 -3.76 -44.11
C ARG A 101 -6.32 -3.51 -43.10
N LEU A 102 -6.52 -2.57 -42.19
CA LEU A 102 -5.50 -2.14 -41.26
C LEU A 102 -5.84 -2.67 -39.87
N VAL A 103 -4.94 -3.45 -39.29
CA VAL A 103 -5.15 -4.02 -37.95
C VAL A 103 -4.17 -3.48 -36.92
N SER A 104 -4.65 -3.31 -35.71
CA SER A 104 -3.84 -3.13 -34.50
C SER A 104 -4.26 -4.23 -33.53
N VAL A 105 -3.32 -4.98 -32.97
CA VAL A 105 -3.58 -6.07 -32.02
C VAL A 105 -2.65 -5.94 -30.82
N GLY A 106 -3.13 -6.20 -29.61
CA GLY A 106 -2.30 -6.04 -28.42
C GLY A 106 -2.95 -6.55 -27.15
N SER A 107 -2.34 -6.14 -26.03
CA SER A 107 -2.76 -6.53 -24.67
C SER A 107 -3.39 -5.38 -23.87
N GLN A 108 -3.58 -4.20 -24.47
CA GLN A 108 -4.23 -3.04 -23.82
C GLN A 108 -5.72 -3.06 -24.18
N PRO A 109 -6.66 -3.32 -23.24
CA PRO A 109 -8.10 -3.14 -23.48
C PRO A 109 -8.49 -1.69 -23.81
N PHE A 110 -9.68 -1.51 -24.37
CA PHE A 110 -10.27 -0.18 -24.62
C PHE A 110 -10.94 0.40 -23.37
N THR A 111 -10.17 0.53 -22.27
CA THR A 111 -10.63 1.10 -21.00
C THR A 111 -9.69 2.19 -20.48
N GLU A 112 -10.21 3.16 -19.72
CA GLU A 112 -9.41 4.24 -19.13
C GLU A 112 -8.32 3.67 -18.20
N GLU A 113 -8.68 2.67 -17.41
CA GLU A 113 -7.75 1.96 -16.51
C GLU A 113 -6.57 1.36 -17.29
N ALA A 114 -6.85 0.73 -18.44
CA ALA A 114 -5.84 0.04 -19.23
C ALA A 114 -4.76 0.95 -19.81
N ARG A 115 -5.00 2.27 -19.88
CA ARG A 115 -4.00 3.24 -20.34
C ARG A 115 -2.81 3.35 -19.39
N GLY A 116 -2.99 3.00 -18.12
CA GLY A 116 -1.93 2.93 -17.12
C GLY A 116 -1.14 1.61 -17.13
N PHE A 117 -1.58 0.61 -17.90
CA PHE A 117 -0.98 -0.73 -17.88
C PHE A 117 0.31 -0.80 -18.70
N ALA A 118 1.24 -1.65 -18.26
CA ALA A 118 2.39 -2.06 -19.06
C ALA A 118 1.93 -3.01 -20.17
N ALA A 119 1.36 -2.46 -21.23
CA ALA A 119 0.82 -3.21 -22.36
C ALA A 119 1.64 -3.02 -23.63
N ALA A 120 1.49 -3.98 -24.54
CA ALA A 120 2.11 -3.92 -25.86
C ALA A 120 1.04 -4.03 -26.96
N THR A 121 1.19 -3.20 -27.99
CA THR A 121 0.31 -3.17 -29.15
C THR A 121 1.14 -3.18 -30.43
N LEU A 122 0.79 -4.07 -31.34
CA LEU A 122 1.35 -4.18 -32.68
C LEU A 122 0.33 -3.64 -33.69
N GLY A 123 0.68 -2.54 -34.36
CA GLY A 123 -0.11 -1.92 -35.41
C GLY A 123 0.68 -1.83 -36.72
N PRO A 124 0.79 -2.92 -37.51
CA PRO A 124 1.47 -2.88 -38.80
C PRO A 124 0.75 -1.94 -39.77
N ALA A 125 1.51 -1.31 -40.67
CA ALA A 125 0.95 -0.51 -41.77
C ALA A 125 0.48 -1.39 -42.96
N ASN A 126 0.78 -2.69 -42.92
CA ASN A 126 0.48 -3.61 -44.01
C ASN A 126 -1.02 -3.88 -44.11
N ASP A 127 -1.48 -4.03 -45.35
CA ASP A 127 -2.81 -4.52 -45.69
C ASP A 127 -2.91 -6.02 -45.33
N ILE A 128 -3.88 -6.36 -44.47
CA ILE A 128 -4.11 -7.74 -44.05
C ILE A 128 -5.19 -8.47 -44.85
N ARG A 129 -5.79 -7.85 -45.89
CA ARG A 129 -6.86 -8.47 -46.69
C ARG A 129 -6.38 -9.78 -47.32
N GLY A 130 -7.20 -10.81 -47.21
CA GLY A 130 -6.90 -12.15 -47.72
C GLY A 130 -5.88 -12.94 -46.89
N SER A 131 -5.50 -12.45 -45.72
CA SER A 131 -4.72 -13.24 -44.75
C SER A 131 -5.62 -14.12 -43.90
N ASP A 132 -5.11 -15.29 -43.49
CA ASP A 132 -5.78 -16.19 -42.53
C ASP A 132 -6.19 -15.45 -41.25
N PHE A 133 -5.40 -14.47 -40.81
CA PHE A 133 -5.69 -13.67 -39.62
C PHE A 133 -6.94 -12.79 -39.82
N ALA A 134 -7.10 -12.18 -41.00
CA ALA A 134 -8.30 -11.39 -41.33
C ALA A 134 -9.55 -12.27 -41.39
N GLU A 135 -9.44 -13.48 -41.95
CA GLU A 135 -10.54 -14.45 -42.00
C GLU A 135 -11.00 -14.84 -40.59
N VAL A 136 -10.06 -15.12 -39.67
CA VAL A 136 -10.38 -15.44 -38.27
C VAL A 136 -11.13 -14.30 -37.58
N LEU A 137 -10.71 -13.03 -37.78
CA LEU A 137 -11.41 -11.88 -37.20
C LEU A 137 -12.82 -11.72 -37.78
N GLN A 138 -12.99 -11.95 -39.09
CA GLN A 138 -14.31 -11.91 -39.74
C GLN A 138 -15.22 -13.02 -39.22
N ASP A 139 -14.70 -14.23 -38.97
CA ASP A 139 -15.44 -15.34 -38.37
C ASP A 139 -15.87 -15.01 -36.93
N TRP A 140 -15.00 -14.41 -36.12
CA TRP A 140 -15.34 -13.94 -34.78
C TRP A 140 -16.46 -12.89 -34.82
N GLN A 141 -16.36 -11.92 -35.72
CA GLN A 141 -17.41 -10.92 -35.93
C GLN A 141 -18.72 -11.59 -36.37
N GLY A 142 -18.67 -12.50 -37.35
CA GLY A 142 -19.82 -13.20 -37.92
C GLY A 142 -20.57 -14.06 -36.90
N SER A 143 -19.85 -14.73 -36.02
CA SER A 143 -20.38 -15.61 -34.97
C SER A 143 -20.88 -14.87 -33.71
N ALA A 144 -20.49 -13.61 -33.52
CA ALA A 144 -20.94 -12.79 -32.39
C ALA A 144 -22.44 -12.47 -32.48
N ARG A 145 -23.13 -12.39 -31.33
CA ARG A 145 -24.58 -12.13 -31.28
C ARG A 145 -24.86 -10.65 -31.05
N THR A 146 -25.82 -10.06 -31.74
CA THR A 146 -26.22 -8.67 -31.48
C THR A 146 -26.64 -8.49 -30.02
N VAL A 147 -26.19 -7.41 -29.39
CA VAL A 147 -26.56 -7.03 -28.03
C VAL A 147 -27.66 -6.00 -28.08
N GLU A 148 -28.80 -6.31 -27.46
CA GLU A 148 -29.91 -5.38 -27.30
C GLU A 148 -29.75 -4.56 -26.01
N SER A 149 -30.23 -3.31 -26.04
CA SER A 149 -30.17 -2.41 -24.87
C SER A 149 -30.90 -2.97 -23.65
N THR A 150 -31.98 -3.74 -23.86
CA THR A 150 -32.76 -4.38 -22.79
C THR A 150 -31.94 -5.43 -22.04
N LEU A 151 -31.13 -6.24 -22.73
CA LEU A 151 -30.27 -7.24 -22.10
C LEU A 151 -29.24 -6.58 -21.17
N VAL A 152 -28.67 -5.45 -21.60
CA VAL A 152 -27.66 -4.73 -20.81
C VAL A 152 -28.29 -4.08 -19.59
N ALA A 153 -29.51 -3.54 -19.72
CA ALA A 153 -30.28 -3.03 -18.60
C ALA A 153 -30.58 -4.14 -17.57
N GLU A 154 -31.06 -5.31 -18.01
CA GLU A 154 -31.29 -6.47 -17.14
C GLU A 154 -30.01 -6.92 -16.42
N LEU A 155 -28.86 -6.93 -17.12
CA LEU A 155 -27.56 -7.26 -16.51
C LEU A 155 -27.12 -6.22 -15.46
N LEU A 156 -27.36 -4.94 -15.72
CA LEU A 156 -27.07 -3.86 -14.78
C LEU A 156 -27.97 -3.92 -13.55
N ASP A 157 -29.25 -4.25 -13.72
CA ASP A 157 -30.20 -4.41 -12.60
C ASP A 157 -29.82 -5.61 -11.74
N MET A 158 -29.54 -6.78 -12.34
CA MET A 158 -29.04 -7.96 -11.60
C MET A 158 -27.72 -7.68 -10.87
N LEU A 159 -26.84 -6.87 -11.49
CA LEU A 159 -25.58 -6.47 -10.87
C LEU A 159 -25.82 -5.49 -9.70
N ALA A 160 -26.79 -4.58 -9.82
CA ALA A 160 -27.15 -3.66 -8.74
C ALA A 160 -27.62 -4.43 -7.51
N ASP A 161 -28.52 -5.42 -7.69
CA ASP A 161 -28.97 -6.29 -6.60
C ASP A 161 -27.78 -7.01 -5.92
N SER A 162 -26.87 -7.55 -6.73
CA SER A 162 -25.67 -8.23 -6.21
C SER A 162 -24.69 -7.26 -5.52
N MET A 163 -24.60 -6.01 -5.99
CA MET A 163 -23.76 -4.99 -5.39
C MET A 163 -24.36 -4.47 -4.08
N ASP A 164 -25.68 -4.38 -3.99
CA ASP A 164 -26.39 -4.06 -2.76
C ASP A 164 -26.21 -5.18 -1.74
N ASP A 165 -26.32 -6.46 -2.14
CA ASP A 165 -26.01 -7.60 -1.28
C ASP A 165 -24.55 -7.57 -0.77
N VAL A 166 -23.59 -7.22 -1.63
CA VAL A 166 -22.18 -7.08 -1.24
C VAL A 166 -21.98 -5.87 -0.33
N ALA A 167 -22.67 -4.76 -0.58
CA ALA A 167 -22.63 -3.57 0.26
C ALA A 167 -23.24 -3.83 1.64
N ASP A 168 -24.35 -4.56 1.70
CA ASP A 168 -25.03 -4.98 2.92
C ASP A 168 -24.18 -6.01 3.68
N ALA A 169 -23.58 -6.99 3.00
CA ALA A 169 -22.64 -7.91 3.62
C ALA A 169 -21.42 -7.18 4.20
N ARG A 170 -20.90 -6.18 3.47
CA ARG A 170 -19.81 -5.32 3.94
C ARG A 170 -20.25 -4.47 5.13
N GLN A 171 -21.44 -3.86 5.08
CA GLN A 171 -21.99 -3.04 6.16
C GLN A 171 -22.29 -3.88 7.39
N GLY A 172 -22.78 -5.11 7.21
CA GLY A 172 -22.98 -6.11 8.26
C GLY A 172 -21.66 -6.54 8.90
N LEU A 173 -20.60 -6.73 8.11
CA LEU A 173 -19.26 -6.96 8.63
C LEU A 173 -18.73 -5.76 9.42
N VAL A 174 -18.89 -4.54 8.92
CA VAL A 174 -18.49 -3.31 9.63
C VAL A 174 -19.27 -3.17 10.94
N SER A 175 -20.60 -3.32 10.91
CA SER A 175 -21.45 -3.15 12.09
C SER A 175 -21.23 -4.27 13.11
N GLY A 176 -21.05 -5.51 12.66
CA GLY A 176 -20.71 -6.64 13.52
C GLY A 176 -19.31 -6.49 14.12
N PHE A 177 -18.36 -5.95 13.36
CA PHE A 177 -17.04 -5.60 13.86
C PHE A 177 -17.11 -4.49 14.92
N ASP A 178 -17.83 -3.40 14.66
CA ASP A 178 -17.98 -2.29 15.61
C ASP A 178 -18.64 -2.76 16.91
N ALA A 179 -19.70 -3.57 16.82
CA ALA A 179 -20.35 -4.17 17.99
C ALA A 179 -19.41 -5.08 18.79
N LEU A 180 -18.62 -5.92 18.11
CA LEU A 180 -17.60 -6.75 18.75
C LEU A 180 -16.49 -5.89 19.39
N MET A 181 -16.12 -4.77 18.78
CA MET A 181 -15.13 -3.84 19.32
C MET A 181 -15.68 -3.07 20.53
N GLU A 182 -16.95 -2.72 20.55
CA GLU A 182 -17.63 -2.07 21.69
C GLU A 182 -17.76 -3.04 22.87
N GLU A 183 -18.26 -4.26 22.63
CA GLU A 183 -18.31 -5.34 23.65
C GLU A 183 -16.92 -5.64 24.23
N LYS A 184 -15.91 -5.65 23.36
CA LYS A 184 -14.53 -5.87 23.76
C LYS A 184 -13.96 -4.67 24.51
N SER A 185 -14.29 -3.43 24.13
CA SER A 185 -13.89 -2.22 24.87
C SER A 185 -14.50 -2.20 26.27
N GLU A 186 -15.77 -2.57 26.42
CA GLU A 186 -16.41 -2.68 27.74
C GLU A 186 -15.81 -3.81 28.59
N THR A 187 -15.38 -4.90 27.94
CA THR A 187 -14.70 -6.02 28.59
C THR A 187 -13.27 -5.65 28.98
N ASP A 188 -12.55 -4.94 28.11
CA ASP A 188 -11.21 -4.44 28.33
C ASP A 188 -11.22 -3.33 29.41
N GLU A 189 -12.24 -2.46 29.49
CA GLU A 189 -12.41 -1.52 30.61
C GLU A 189 -12.66 -2.23 31.95
N LYS A 190 -13.40 -3.35 31.95
CA LYS A 190 -13.58 -4.19 33.15
C LYS A 190 -12.30 -4.95 33.53
N LEU A 191 -11.48 -5.33 32.55
CA LEU A 191 -10.18 -6.01 32.74
C LEU A 191 -9.03 -5.04 33.06
N LEU A 192 -9.12 -3.77 32.66
CA LEU A 192 -8.20 -2.67 32.97
C LEU A 192 -8.40 -2.10 34.38
N GLY A 193 -9.23 -2.73 35.21
CA GLY A 193 -9.19 -2.55 36.65
C GLY A 193 -7.75 -2.79 37.14
N VAL A 194 -7.01 -1.71 37.36
CA VAL A 194 -5.60 -1.73 37.73
C VAL A 194 -5.46 -2.42 39.09
N HIS A 195 -5.12 -3.70 39.07
CA HIS A 195 -4.76 -4.45 40.27
C HIS A 195 -3.27 -4.22 40.55
N ILE A 196 -2.98 -3.44 41.59
CA ILE A 196 -1.63 -3.35 42.16
C ILE A 196 -1.38 -4.64 42.92
N VAL A 197 -0.62 -5.57 42.33
CA VAL A 197 -0.16 -6.77 43.03
C VAL A 197 1.27 -6.50 43.51
N ALA A 198 1.44 -6.47 44.83
CA ALA A 198 2.76 -6.48 45.44
C ALA A 198 3.21 -7.94 45.55
N GLU A 199 4.23 -8.33 44.79
CA GLU A 199 4.90 -9.62 44.95
C GLU A 199 6.20 -9.39 45.72
N LEU A 200 6.43 -10.21 46.76
CA LEU A 200 7.73 -10.33 47.42
C LEU A 200 8.50 -11.40 46.65
N ASP A 201 9.70 -11.08 46.18
CA ASP A 201 10.59 -12.10 45.63
C ASP A 201 11.20 -12.98 46.73
N GLU A 202 11.95 -14.02 46.33
CA GLU A 202 12.58 -14.99 47.24
C GLU A 202 13.62 -14.34 48.18
N GLU A 203 14.03 -13.09 47.91
CA GLU A 203 15.00 -12.31 48.67
C GLU A 203 14.32 -11.28 49.59
N GLY A 204 13.00 -11.14 49.51
CA GLY A 204 12.20 -10.24 50.36
C GLY A 204 12.08 -8.81 49.84
N GLU A 205 12.47 -8.53 48.60
CA GLU A 205 12.25 -7.24 47.96
C GLU A 205 10.85 -7.15 47.37
N THR A 206 10.19 -6.01 47.58
CA THR A 206 8.82 -5.78 47.07
C THR A 206 8.91 -5.30 45.63
N THR A 207 8.55 -6.16 44.67
CA THR A 207 8.41 -5.77 43.27
C THR A 207 6.96 -5.42 42.98
N TYR A 208 6.72 -4.17 42.55
CA TYR A 208 5.41 -3.72 42.10
C TYR A 208 5.27 -4.04 40.61
N ARG A 209 4.51 -5.09 40.28
CA ARG A 209 4.13 -5.38 38.90
C ARG A 209 2.79 -4.74 38.57
N PHE A 210 2.80 -3.82 37.63
CA PHE A 210 1.58 -3.34 36.98
C PHE A 210 1.18 -4.36 35.91
N ALA A 211 0.32 -5.30 36.28
CA ALA A 211 -0.28 -6.19 35.29
C ALA A 211 -1.40 -5.42 34.57
N VAL A 212 -1.04 -4.75 33.47
CA VAL A 212 -2.04 -4.42 32.44
C VAL A 212 -2.48 -5.77 31.88
N GLY A 213 -3.77 -6.09 31.95
CA GLY A 213 -4.30 -7.36 31.46
C GLY A 213 -3.72 -7.68 30.08
N ALA A 214 -3.15 -8.88 29.93
CA ALA A 214 -2.44 -9.26 28.71
C ALA A 214 -3.35 -9.00 27.49
N PRO A 215 -2.88 -8.24 26.48
CA PRO A 215 -3.72 -7.92 25.34
C PRO A 215 -4.09 -9.22 24.60
N PRO A 216 -5.35 -9.37 24.17
CA PRO A 216 -5.77 -10.52 23.37
C PRO A 216 -4.96 -10.57 22.05
N PRO A 217 -4.72 -11.77 21.49
CA PRO A 217 -4.00 -11.90 20.23
C PRO A 217 -4.78 -11.22 19.11
N LEU A 218 -4.23 -10.14 18.56
CA LEU A 218 -4.89 -9.25 17.61
C LEU A 218 -4.05 -9.15 16.33
N LEU A 219 -4.42 -9.94 15.32
CA LEU A 219 -3.85 -9.88 13.96
C LEU A 219 -4.53 -8.82 13.07
N ALA A 220 -5.75 -8.37 13.41
CA ALA A 220 -6.54 -7.43 12.59
C ALA A 220 -6.18 -5.91 12.70
N PRO A 221 -5.86 -5.34 13.89
CA PRO A 221 -5.79 -3.87 14.03
C PRO A 221 -4.67 -3.19 13.25
N VAL A 222 -3.59 -3.90 12.90
CA VAL A 222 -2.49 -3.30 12.11
C VAL A 222 -2.81 -3.27 10.63
N ALA A 223 -3.43 -4.32 10.08
CA ALA A 223 -3.89 -4.29 8.70
C ALA A 223 -4.95 -3.17 8.51
N ASP A 224 -5.80 -2.93 9.52
CA ASP A 224 -6.83 -1.88 9.48
C ASP A 224 -6.30 -0.48 9.81
N GLY A 225 -5.37 -0.33 10.76
CA GLY A 225 -4.73 0.95 11.08
C GLY A 225 -3.84 1.43 9.94
N LEU A 226 -3.03 0.52 9.39
CA LEU A 226 -2.19 0.80 8.22
C LEU A 226 -3.02 0.87 6.94
N GLY A 227 -4.06 0.05 6.82
CA GLY A 227 -5.06 0.14 5.76
C GLY A 227 -5.76 1.50 5.75
N ARG A 228 -6.14 2.03 6.92
CA ARG A 228 -6.65 3.40 7.08
C ARG A 228 -5.58 4.46 6.81
N ALA A 229 -4.32 4.24 7.19
CA ALA A 229 -3.22 5.15 6.85
C ALA A 229 -2.95 5.22 5.34
N LEU A 230 -3.04 4.06 4.66
CA LEU A 230 -2.81 3.88 3.23
C LEU A 230 -4.04 4.26 2.39
N ALA A 231 -5.24 4.12 2.94
CA ALA A 231 -6.52 4.50 2.33
C ALA A 231 -6.92 5.94 2.68
N SER A 232 -6.31 6.56 3.69
CA SER A 232 -6.49 7.97 3.98
C SER A 232 -5.89 8.78 2.83
N PRO A 233 -6.69 9.54 2.07
CA PRO A 233 -6.19 10.40 1.00
C PRO A 233 -5.22 11.49 1.50
N TYR A 234 -5.09 11.64 2.83
CA TYR A 234 -4.24 12.65 3.48
C TYR A 234 -2.85 12.13 3.87
N LEU A 235 -2.53 10.83 3.78
CA LEU A 235 -1.28 10.29 4.35
C LEU A 235 -0.47 9.37 3.42
N ALA A 236 -1.07 8.77 2.40
CA ALA A 236 -0.35 7.92 1.46
C ALA A 236 0.36 8.73 0.36
N SER A 237 1.65 8.45 0.12
CA SER A 237 2.33 8.94 -1.07
C SER A 237 1.65 8.42 -2.35
N ASN A 238 1.25 9.32 -3.27
CA ASN A 238 0.67 8.95 -4.58
C ASN A 238 1.63 8.13 -5.46
N LYS A 239 2.91 8.01 -5.09
CA LYS A 239 3.89 7.19 -5.79
C LYS A 239 4.29 5.97 -4.97
N ARG A 240 3.61 4.85 -5.21
CA ARG A 240 4.00 3.52 -4.74
C ARG A 240 5.25 3.06 -5.50
N THR A 241 6.19 2.42 -4.81
CA THR A 241 7.40 1.85 -5.42
C THR A 241 7.45 0.36 -5.12
N PHE A 242 7.39 -0.48 -6.15
CA PHE A 242 7.54 -1.92 -5.98
C PHE A 242 9.02 -2.29 -5.88
N ALA A 243 9.36 -3.09 -4.88
CA ALA A 243 10.73 -3.52 -4.61
C ALA A 243 10.75 -4.99 -4.18
N ARG A 244 11.88 -5.65 -4.36
CA ARG A 244 12.11 -7.01 -3.87
C ARG A 244 13.54 -7.21 -3.44
N LEU A 245 13.79 -8.20 -2.60
CA LEU A 245 15.14 -8.61 -2.27
C LEU A 245 15.85 -9.08 -3.55
N ARG A 246 17.04 -8.55 -3.82
CA ARG A 246 17.94 -8.96 -4.90
C ARG A 246 19.36 -9.02 -4.37
N GLN A 247 20.15 -9.95 -4.89
CA GLN A 247 21.59 -9.96 -4.67
C GLN A 247 22.23 -8.79 -5.41
N VAL A 248 22.95 -7.94 -4.68
CA VAL A 248 23.70 -6.80 -5.22
C VAL A 248 25.13 -6.86 -4.72
N GLY A 249 26.04 -6.12 -5.36
CA GLY A 249 27.45 -6.13 -5.01
C GLY A 249 28.30 -6.66 -6.15
N SER A 250 29.55 -7.02 -5.85
CA SER A 250 30.42 -7.65 -6.83
C SER A 250 30.16 -9.15 -6.90
N SER A 251 30.63 -9.83 -7.96
CA SER A 251 30.51 -11.29 -8.08
C SER A 251 31.15 -12.06 -6.93
N TRP A 252 32.08 -11.46 -6.21
CA TRP A 252 32.86 -12.08 -5.13
C TRP A 252 32.30 -11.78 -3.73
N ASP A 253 31.36 -10.84 -3.63
CA ASP A 253 30.73 -10.43 -2.37
C ASP A 253 29.30 -9.93 -2.66
N PRO A 254 28.40 -10.81 -3.13
CA PRO A 254 27.00 -10.48 -3.27
C PRO A 254 26.34 -10.43 -1.89
N TYR A 255 25.48 -9.45 -1.70
CA TYR A 255 24.69 -9.33 -0.48
C TYR A 255 23.24 -8.96 -0.82
N PRO A 256 22.27 -9.42 -0.02
CA PRO A 256 20.87 -9.11 -0.24
C PRO A 256 20.59 -7.63 0.03
N SER A 257 19.81 -7.00 -0.84
CA SER A 257 19.27 -5.66 -0.64
C SER A 257 17.86 -5.59 -1.22
N LEU A 258 17.02 -4.78 -0.60
CA LEU A 258 15.73 -4.44 -1.18
C LEU A 258 15.95 -3.43 -2.30
N VAL A 259 15.61 -3.81 -3.54
CA VAL A 259 15.87 -3.03 -4.76
C VAL A 259 14.54 -2.77 -5.48
N PRO A 260 14.24 -1.52 -5.90
CA PRO A 260 13.04 -1.20 -6.66
C PRO A 260 13.10 -1.85 -8.05
N ASP A 261 11.94 -2.18 -8.62
CA ASP A 261 11.90 -2.86 -9.92
C ASP A 261 12.38 -1.97 -11.08
N VAL A 262 11.91 -0.73 -11.07
CA VAL A 262 12.29 0.33 -11.99
C VAL A 262 13.43 1.16 -11.39
N ASP A 263 14.16 1.91 -12.23
CA ASP A 263 15.23 2.81 -11.80
C ASP A 263 14.70 4.06 -11.05
N VAL A 264 13.94 3.80 -9.98
CA VAL A 264 13.31 4.79 -9.12
C VAL A 264 14.29 5.26 -8.06
N ASP A 265 14.30 6.57 -7.85
CA ASP A 265 15.02 7.21 -6.76
C ASP A 265 14.23 7.10 -5.46
N MET A 266 14.56 6.13 -4.61
CA MET A 266 13.95 5.91 -3.29
C MET A 266 14.21 7.06 -2.30
N THR A 267 14.94 8.11 -2.70
CA THR A 267 15.08 9.34 -1.91
C THR A 267 14.11 10.45 -2.32
N ILE A 268 13.29 10.24 -3.35
CA ILE A 268 12.34 11.23 -3.86
C ILE A 268 10.95 10.60 -3.91
N TRP A 269 10.04 11.15 -3.10
CA TRP A 269 8.67 10.67 -2.95
C TRP A 269 7.68 11.78 -3.28
N THR A 270 6.48 11.42 -3.68
CA THR A 270 5.37 12.37 -3.88
C THR A 270 4.31 12.10 -2.83
N GLN A 271 3.99 13.08 -1.99
CA GLN A 271 3.01 12.97 -0.92
C GLN A 271 1.94 14.06 -1.06
N ALA A 272 0.68 13.77 -0.75
CA ALA A 272 -0.32 14.80 -0.60
C ALA A 272 0.01 15.70 0.60
N ASP A 273 -0.07 17.01 0.45
CA ASP A 273 -0.06 17.94 1.58
C ASP A 273 -1.44 18.01 2.27
N ALA A 274 -1.59 18.94 3.22
CA ALA A 274 -2.84 19.12 3.96
C ALA A 274 -4.04 19.48 3.07
N ASP A 275 -3.79 20.09 1.91
CA ASP A 275 -4.82 20.49 0.94
C ASP A 275 -5.03 19.41 -0.15
N GLY A 276 -4.36 18.26 -0.03
CA GLY A 276 -4.41 17.17 -1.00
C GLY A 276 -3.50 17.38 -2.21
N ALA A 277 -2.74 18.49 -2.29
CA ALA A 277 -1.88 18.77 -3.42
C ALA A 277 -0.60 17.91 -3.38
N PRO A 278 -0.13 17.39 -4.53
CA PRO A 278 1.07 16.57 -4.57
C PRO A 278 2.32 17.41 -4.30
N THR A 279 3.00 17.12 -3.20
CA THR A 279 4.29 17.72 -2.81
C THR A 279 5.41 16.70 -2.93
N THR A 280 6.59 17.16 -3.36
CA THR A 280 7.78 16.30 -3.43
C THR A 280 8.49 16.28 -2.08
N VAL A 281 8.59 15.09 -1.47
CA VAL A 281 9.34 14.85 -0.24
C VAL A 281 10.70 14.25 -0.60
N ARG A 282 11.78 14.94 -0.22
CA ARG A 282 13.14 14.47 -0.45
C ARG A 282 13.75 13.92 0.84
N LEU A 283 13.99 12.63 0.88
CA LEU A 283 14.72 11.99 1.97
C LEU A 283 16.23 12.24 1.81
N HIS A 284 16.92 12.45 2.93
CA HIS A 284 18.36 12.53 2.94
C HIS A 284 18.96 11.15 2.75
N ARG A 285 19.74 11.00 1.67
CA ARG A 285 20.42 9.75 1.34
C ARG A 285 21.30 9.26 2.51
N LEU A 286 21.24 7.95 2.75
CA LEU A 286 22.00 7.23 3.78
C LEU A 286 21.61 7.57 5.24
N LEU A 287 20.51 8.29 5.47
CA LEU A 287 19.88 8.29 6.79
C LEU A 287 19.08 7.00 7.02
N MET A 288 18.95 6.67 8.28
CA MET A 288 18.09 5.62 8.80
C MET A 288 16.70 6.25 9.02
N TYR A 289 15.69 5.74 8.33
CA TYR A 289 14.30 6.16 8.46
C TYR A 289 13.49 5.07 9.15
N PRO A 290 12.52 5.43 10.02
CA PRO A 290 11.62 4.45 10.59
C PRO A 290 10.86 3.73 9.46
N LEU A 291 10.68 2.44 9.62
CA LEU A 291 10.05 1.55 8.66
C LEU A 291 9.14 0.56 9.38
N ILE A 292 7.96 0.30 8.81
CA ILE A 292 6.99 -0.70 9.28
C ILE A 292 6.64 -1.67 8.14
N LEU A 293 6.61 -2.97 8.45
CA LEU A 293 6.30 -4.05 7.52
C LEU A 293 4.84 -4.49 7.68
N ASN A 294 4.03 -4.39 6.62
CA ASN A 294 2.63 -4.80 6.57
C ASN A 294 2.49 -6.21 5.96
N PRO A 295 1.61 -7.10 6.48
CA PRO A 295 0.67 -6.91 7.59
C PRO A 295 1.25 -7.13 9.00
N SER A 296 2.49 -7.61 9.11
CA SER A 296 3.07 -8.04 10.39
C SER A 296 3.11 -6.95 11.48
N GLY A 297 3.22 -5.69 11.11
CA GLY A 297 3.51 -4.57 12.01
C GLY A 297 4.94 -4.55 12.54
N ARG A 298 5.83 -5.43 12.05
CA ARG A 298 7.24 -5.47 12.44
C ARG A 298 7.91 -4.15 12.08
N MET A 299 8.65 -3.55 13.01
CA MET A 299 9.29 -2.25 12.81
C MET A 299 10.82 -2.35 12.78
N ALA A 300 11.43 -1.41 12.08
CA ALA A 300 12.85 -1.17 12.12
C ALA A 300 13.21 0.25 11.67
N PHE A 301 14.48 0.59 11.73
CA PHE A 301 15.05 1.69 10.97
C PHE A 301 15.74 1.16 9.73
N ALA A 302 15.37 1.65 8.56
CA ALA A 302 15.93 1.27 7.27
C ALA A 302 16.85 2.37 6.70
N ARG A 303 18.04 2.00 6.24
CA ARG A 303 18.95 2.93 5.58
C ARG A 303 18.54 3.17 4.14
N VAL A 304 17.96 4.32 3.85
CA VAL A 304 17.45 4.63 2.50
C VAL A 304 18.58 5.15 1.61
N GLY A 305 18.94 4.33 0.62
CA GLY A 305 19.81 4.73 -0.50
C GLY A 305 19.00 5.25 -1.68
N ARG A 306 19.69 5.66 -2.76
CA ARG A 306 19.01 6.11 -3.99
C ARG A 306 18.21 5.00 -4.67
N ARG A 307 18.74 3.79 -4.70
CA ARG A 307 18.19 2.65 -5.47
C ARG A 307 18.10 1.37 -4.66
N ARG A 308 18.22 1.45 -3.33
CA ARG A 308 18.20 0.27 -2.46
C ARG A 308 18.07 0.62 -0.99
N ILE A 309 17.58 -0.35 -0.22
CA ILE A 309 17.72 -0.45 1.23
C ILE A 309 18.56 -1.71 1.52
N SER A 310 19.73 -1.53 2.13
CA SER A 310 20.68 -2.63 2.40
C SER A 310 20.92 -2.89 3.89
N TYR A 311 20.48 -1.98 4.76
CA TYR A 311 20.75 -2.06 6.19
C TYR A 311 19.49 -1.73 6.96
N VAL A 312 19.24 -2.55 7.96
CA VAL A 312 18.13 -2.42 8.88
C VAL A 312 18.67 -2.46 10.32
N ARG A 313 18.08 -1.64 11.19
CA ARG A 313 18.42 -1.59 12.61
C ARG A 313 17.18 -1.68 13.46
N GLN A 314 17.23 -2.56 14.44
CA GLN A 314 16.15 -2.78 15.38
C GLN A 314 16.34 -2.01 16.68
N ALA A 315 17.43 -1.25 16.83
CA ALA A 315 17.65 -0.46 18.03
C ALA A 315 18.42 0.81 17.71
N VAL A 316 18.11 1.86 18.47
CA VAL A 316 18.81 3.14 18.44
C VAL A 316 18.82 3.72 19.85
N ASP A 317 19.93 4.35 20.18
CA ASP A 317 20.18 5.00 21.46
C ASP A 317 20.48 6.47 21.15
N TRP A 318 19.61 7.38 21.59
CA TRP A 318 19.81 8.80 21.32
C TRP A 318 20.70 9.39 22.40
N SER A 319 21.89 9.80 21.99
CA SER A 319 22.86 10.46 22.87
C SER A 319 22.40 11.84 23.33
N ASP A 320 21.64 12.54 22.49
CA ASP A 320 21.19 13.90 22.78
C ASP A 320 19.86 13.86 23.52
N PRO A 321 19.73 14.56 24.66
CA PRO A 321 18.45 14.66 25.35
C PRO A 321 17.34 15.22 24.46
N VAL A 322 16.15 14.66 24.60
CA VAL A 322 14.93 15.09 23.92
C VAL A 322 13.99 15.77 24.90
N LEU A 323 13.40 16.89 24.47
CA LEU A 323 12.36 17.59 25.24
C LEU A 323 11.02 16.93 24.94
N ILE A 324 10.37 16.39 25.98
CA ILE A 324 9.05 15.78 25.91
C ILE A 324 8.20 16.46 26.99
N GLY A 325 7.13 17.15 26.57
CA GLY A 325 6.44 18.10 27.43
C GLY A 325 7.40 19.22 27.87
N ASP A 326 7.60 19.34 29.18
CA ASP A 326 8.47 20.33 29.83
C ASP A 326 9.79 19.74 30.38
N ARG A 327 10.08 18.46 30.08
CA ARG A 327 11.20 17.71 30.68
C ARG A 327 12.16 17.14 29.64
N LEU A 328 13.43 17.07 30.02
CA LEU A 328 14.49 16.48 29.21
C LEU A 328 14.69 15.01 29.57
N TYR A 329 14.70 14.17 28.55
CA TYR A 329 14.87 12.74 28.66
C TYR A 329 16.00 12.25 27.76
N THR A 330 16.71 11.21 28.20
CA THR A 330 17.40 10.32 27.28
C THR A 330 16.43 9.24 26.82
N LEU A 331 16.56 8.84 25.57
CA LEU A 331 15.64 7.94 24.91
C LEU A 331 16.45 6.80 24.28
N LYS A 332 15.87 5.60 24.30
CA LYS A 332 16.35 4.45 23.55
C LYS A 332 15.15 3.73 22.97
N ALA A 333 15.21 3.36 21.71
CA ALA A 333 14.17 2.57 21.07
C ALA A 333 14.73 1.23 20.64
N ARG A 334 13.94 0.19 20.85
CA ARG A 334 14.16 -1.15 20.35
C ARG A 334 12.89 -1.64 19.66
N PHE A 335 13.04 -2.43 18.62
CA PHE A 335 11.95 -3.07 17.91
C PHE A 335 12.13 -4.58 18.06
N PRO A 336 11.17 -5.26 18.71
CA PRO A 336 11.32 -6.68 19.01
C PRO A 336 11.31 -7.52 17.72
N LYS A 337 12.05 -8.63 17.74
CA LYS A 337 12.12 -9.59 16.63
C LYS A 337 10.95 -10.58 16.64
N GLN A 338 10.32 -10.78 17.78
CA GLN A 338 9.26 -11.75 18.05
C GLN A 338 8.16 -11.07 18.84
N HIS A 339 6.94 -11.61 18.79
CA HIS A 339 5.78 -11.06 19.51
C HIS A 339 5.49 -9.58 19.17
N PHE A 340 5.94 -9.12 18.01
CA PHE A 340 5.75 -7.74 17.57
C PHE A 340 4.28 -7.44 17.26
N GLU A 341 3.41 -8.45 17.24
CA GLU A 341 1.96 -8.31 17.11
C GLU A 341 1.33 -7.67 18.36
N GLN A 342 1.95 -7.84 19.54
CA GLN A 342 1.47 -7.26 20.80
C GLN A 342 2.09 -5.87 21.04
N GLU A 343 3.40 -5.77 20.87
CA GLU A 343 4.18 -4.53 21.01
C GLU A 343 5.27 -4.53 19.95
N ASN A 344 5.24 -3.59 19.01
CA ASN A 344 6.26 -3.49 17.96
C ASN A 344 7.33 -2.44 18.28
N MET A 345 7.26 -1.80 19.45
CA MET A 345 8.26 -0.86 19.95
C MET A 345 8.46 -1.03 21.46
N HIS A 346 9.72 -1.04 21.90
CA HIS A 346 10.12 -0.88 23.30
C HIS A 346 10.91 0.41 23.44
N LEU A 347 10.43 1.32 24.27
CA LEU A 347 11.03 2.64 24.48
C LEU A 347 11.52 2.75 25.91
N VAL A 348 12.82 2.94 26.10
CA VAL A 348 13.36 3.26 27.41
C VAL A 348 13.55 4.76 27.53
N VAL A 349 12.87 5.35 28.50
CA VAL A 349 12.85 6.79 28.78
C VAL A 349 13.47 7.02 30.15
N ARG A 350 14.50 7.85 30.23
CA ARG A 350 15.17 8.22 31.50
C ARG A 350 15.27 9.73 31.62
N PRO A 351 14.87 10.36 32.73
CA PRO A 351 15.08 11.79 32.93
C PRO A 351 16.57 12.12 32.94
N THR A 352 16.99 13.15 32.21
CA THR A 352 18.42 13.53 32.16
C THR A 352 18.94 13.95 33.54
N ALA A 353 18.10 14.55 34.38
CA ALA A 353 18.46 14.96 35.73
C ALA A 353 18.68 13.77 36.69
N ARG A 354 18.15 12.58 36.37
CA ARG A 354 18.17 11.38 37.23
C ARG A 354 18.25 10.10 36.37
N PRO A 355 19.41 9.81 35.76
CA PRO A 355 19.55 8.73 34.79
C PRO A 355 19.40 7.32 35.39
N ALA A 356 19.55 7.15 36.71
CA ALA A 356 19.36 5.85 37.38
C ALA A 356 17.89 5.41 37.46
N ALA A 357 16.95 6.35 37.31
CA ALA A 357 15.52 6.06 37.27
C ALA A 357 15.02 6.11 35.82
N GLY A 358 14.37 5.04 35.37
CA GLY A 358 13.84 4.97 34.00
C GLY A 358 12.50 4.26 33.95
N VAL A 359 11.86 4.35 32.79
CA VAL A 359 10.67 3.59 32.47
C VAL A 359 10.87 2.95 31.09
N GLU A 360 10.57 1.66 30.97
CA GLU A 360 10.40 0.97 29.69
C GLU A 360 8.92 0.95 29.32
N LEU A 361 8.62 1.45 28.12
CA LEU A 361 7.30 1.49 27.53
C LEU A 361 7.23 0.43 26.42
N GLY A 362 6.30 -0.50 26.52
CA GLY A 362 5.84 -1.32 25.41
C GLY A 362 4.76 -0.59 24.65
N VAL A 363 4.96 -0.40 23.36
CA VAL A 363 4.03 0.36 22.50
C VAL A 363 3.67 -0.47 21.26
N ARG A 364 2.39 -0.41 20.92
CA ARG A 364 1.86 -0.86 19.63
C ARG A 364 1.64 0.34 18.74
N PHE A 365 2.50 0.52 17.75
CA PHE A 365 2.42 1.58 16.76
C PHE A 365 1.84 1.05 15.44
N ASP A 366 0.76 1.65 14.96
CA ASP A 366 0.05 1.18 13.76
C ASP A 366 0.36 1.99 12.49
N GLY A 367 1.29 2.95 12.58
CA GLY A 367 1.59 3.92 11.52
C GLY A 367 0.89 5.27 11.71
N THR A 368 -0.23 5.33 12.43
CA THR A 368 -0.97 6.57 12.66
C THR A 368 -0.88 7.05 14.10
N SER A 369 -0.86 6.12 15.03
CA SER A 369 -0.84 6.37 16.47
C SER A 369 -0.08 5.25 17.19
N GLY A 370 0.22 5.47 18.46
CA GLY A 370 0.80 4.43 19.31
C GLY A 370 0.00 4.25 20.57
N THR A 371 -0.31 2.99 20.89
CA THR A 371 -1.01 2.61 22.11
C THR A 371 -0.01 2.02 23.10
N LEU A 372 0.00 2.55 24.33
CA LEU A 372 0.78 2.00 25.43
C LEU A 372 0.19 0.65 25.84
N THR A 373 0.96 -0.42 25.70
CA THR A 373 0.52 -1.79 26.06
C THR A 373 1.16 -2.27 27.35
N ARG A 374 2.35 -1.75 27.67
CA ARG A 374 3.13 -2.18 28.83
C ARG A 374 3.96 -1.03 29.38
N LEU A 375 4.12 -1.00 30.69
CA LEU A 375 4.95 -0.02 31.37
C LEU A 375 5.71 -0.68 32.53
N ILE A 376 7.04 -0.60 32.50
CA ILE A 376 7.93 -1.23 33.49
C ILE A 376 8.86 -0.16 34.05
N SER A 377 8.91 -0.04 35.37
CA SER A 377 9.91 0.81 36.03
C SER A 377 11.28 0.15 35.97
N LEU A 378 12.30 0.91 35.58
CA LEU A 378 13.69 0.49 35.54
C LEU A 378 14.47 1.15 36.66
N GLN A 379 15.30 0.35 37.33
CA GLN A 379 16.26 0.81 38.32
C GLN A 379 17.64 0.27 37.92
N ASP A 380 18.57 1.18 37.62
CA ASP A 380 19.94 0.81 37.31
C ASP A 380 20.86 1.20 38.48
N GLY A 381 21.40 0.18 39.17
CA GLY A 381 22.46 0.32 40.18
C GLY A 381 22.01 0.79 41.58
N GLU A 382 22.95 0.77 42.53
CA GLU A 382 22.80 1.41 43.84
C GLU A 382 22.65 2.92 43.64
N SER A 383 21.44 3.42 43.85
CA SER A 383 21.12 4.83 43.75
C SER A 383 21.28 5.47 45.13
N ASP A 384 22.00 6.59 45.22
CA ASP A 384 22.09 7.43 46.44
C ASP A 384 20.73 8.08 46.83
N ILE A 385 19.68 7.87 46.04
CA ILE A 385 18.34 8.38 46.29
C ILE A 385 17.63 7.42 47.25
N ASP A 386 17.06 7.97 48.32
CA ASP A 386 16.15 7.25 49.21
C ASP A 386 15.08 6.48 48.41
N PRO A 387 14.87 5.17 48.67
CA PRO A 387 13.91 4.33 47.94
C PRO A 387 12.51 4.93 47.83
N THR A 388 12.06 5.69 48.84
CA THR A 388 10.78 6.39 48.83
C THR A 388 10.74 7.49 47.76
N GLY A 389 11.80 8.28 47.67
CA GLY A 389 11.94 9.35 46.67
C GLY A 389 12.03 8.82 45.24
N GLN A 390 12.68 7.67 45.06
CA GLN A 390 12.76 6.99 43.76
C GLN A 390 11.41 6.42 43.33
N THR A 391 10.68 5.79 44.26
CA THR A 391 9.34 5.25 44.01
C THR A 391 8.36 6.36 43.63
N ALA A 392 8.39 7.49 44.33
CA ALA A 392 7.56 8.65 44.02
C ALA A 392 7.85 9.21 42.61
N LEU A 393 9.13 9.32 42.24
CA LEU A 393 9.55 9.76 40.90
C LEU A 393 9.08 8.80 39.80
N LEU A 394 9.26 7.49 39.99
CA LEU A 394 8.84 6.49 39.00
C LEU A 394 7.33 6.51 38.80
N ARG A 395 6.56 6.71 39.87
CA ARG A 395 5.10 6.87 39.81
C ARG A 395 4.71 8.13 39.04
N GLU A 396 5.37 9.25 39.31
CA GLU A 396 5.14 10.51 38.60
C GLU A 396 5.45 10.39 37.10
N LEU A 397 6.59 9.77 36.76
CA LEU A 397 6.97 9.49 35.37
C LEU A 397 5.97 8.58 34.67
N THR A 398 5.51 7.54 35.37
CA THR A 398 4.49 6.62 34.86
C THR A 398 3.20 7.37 34.53
N VAL A 399 2.69 8.18 35.45
CA VAL A 399 1.47 8.98 35.22
C VAL A 399 1.67 9.95 34.05
N HIS A 400 2.82 10.62 33.98
CA HIS A 400 3.11 11.57 32.91
C HIS A 400 3.22 10.90 31.53
N LEU A 401 3.92 9.76 31.42
CA LEU A 401 4.14 9.05 30.16
C LEU A 401 2.91 8.28 29.67
N SER A 402 1.93 8.02 30.54
CA SER A 402 0.64 7.44 30.16
C SER A 402 -0.31 8.46 29.50
N ASP A 403 -0.01 9.76 29.56
CA ASP A 403 -0.77 10.77 28.82
C ASP A 403 -0.55 10.60 27.30
N ALA A 404 -1.64 10.56 26.53
CA ALA A 404 -1.59 10.29 25.09
C ALA A 404 -0.78 11.34 24.32
N SER A 405 -0.85 12.61 24.70
CA SER A 405 -0.11 13.69 24.04
C SER A 405 1.39 13.61 24.33
N VAL A 406 1.73 13.22 25.56
CA VAL A 406 3.12 12.98 25.97
C VAL A 406 3.68 11.77 25.23
N LEU A 407 2.94 10.65 25.20
CA LEU A 407 3.33 9.44 24.48
C LEU A 407 3.56 9.72 22.99
N GLU A 408 2.70 10.50 22.34
CA GLU A 408 2.90 10.91 20.95
C GLU A 408 4.21 11.71 20.79
N GLY A 409 4.52 12.61 21.73
CA GLY A 409 5.80 13.32 21.79
C GLY A 409 7.02 12.39 21.93
N VAL A 410 6.90 11.36 22.78
CA VAL A 410 7.92 10.30 22.91
C VAL A 410 8.10 9.58 21.58
N LEU A 411 7.01 9.16 20.92
CA LEU A 411 7.04 8.44 19.65
C LEU A 411 7.63 9.28 18.51
N ARG A 412 7.24 10.56 18.41
CA ARG A 412 7.81 11.49 17.41
C ARG A 412 9.31 11.69 17.60
N SER A 413 9.78 11.66 18.85
CA SER A 413 11.21 11.71 19.18
C SER A 413 11.90 10.39 18.85
N ALA A 414 11.26 9.27 19.19
CA ALA A 414 11.75 7.92 18.94
C ALA A 414 11.81 7.57 17.45
N LEU A 415 10.98 8.16 16.60
CA LEU A 415 10.96 7.87 15.17
C LEU A 415 11.76 8.90 14.35
N LYS A 416 12.57 9.73 15.01
CA LYS A 416 13.42 10.73 14.33
C LYS A 416 14.48 10.05 13.45
N PRO A 417 14.58 10.39 12.16
CA PRO A 417 15.65 9.88 11.29
C PRO A 417 17.04 10.23 11.81
N PHE A 418 18.00 9.33 11.64
CA PHE A 418 19.36 9.53 12.15
C PHE A 418 20.44 9.00 11.21
N ARG A 419 21.68 9.48 11.41
CA ARG A 419 22.88 8.93 10.77
C ARG A 419 23.68 8.18 11.81
N TYR A 420 24.03 6.93 11.52
CA TYR A 420 24.91 6.18 12.39
C TYR A 420 26.38 6.57 12.12
N LYS A 421 27.17 6.78 13.18
CA LYS A 421 28.57 7.21 13.07
C LYS A 421 29.44 6.16 12.39
N THR A 422 29.22 4.88 12.69
CA THR A 422 30.05 3.78 12.18
C THR A 422 29.17 2.64 11.70
N LEU A 423 28.74 2.69 10.45
CA LEU A 423 28.08 1.55 9.83
C LEU A 423 29.16 0.49 9.60
N GLY A 424 29.09 -0.66 10.28
CA GLY A 424 29.86 -1.83 9.88
C GLY A 424 29.55 -2.10 8.42
N ARG A 425 30.50 -1.77 7.53
CA ARG A 425 30.30 -1.77 6.07
C ARG A 425 29.87 -3.14 5.56
N ASP A 426 30.18 -4.18 6.31
CA ASP A 426 30.00 -5.57 5.91
C ASP A 426 28.73 -6.21 6.51
N ASN A 427 27.98 -5.49 7.34
CA ASN A 427 26.79 -6.03 8.02
C ASN A 427 25.50 -5.66 7.30
N HIS A 428 25.39 -6.09 6.04
CA HIS A 428 24.16 -6.02 5.25
C HIS A 428 23.17 -7.06 5.79
N ASN A 429 21.93 -6.65 6.06
CA ASN A 429 20.96 -7.48 6.77
C ASN A 429 19.52 -7.18 6.34
N ALA A 430 19.31 -6.84 5.07
CA ALA A 430 17.98 -6.54 4.55
C ALA A 430 17.07 -7.80 4.56
N ASP A 431 17.64 -8.96 4.25
CA ASP A 431 17.00 -10.27 4.26
C ASP A 431 16.57 -10.76 5.65
N GLU A 432 17.24 -10.32 6.72
CA GLU A 432 16.77 -10.61 8.08
C GLU A 432 15.44 -9.92 8.43
N PHE A 433 15.10 -8.87 7.67
CA PHE A 433 13.94 -8.03 7.95
C PHE A 433 12.81 -8.20 6.93
N PHE A 434 13.12 -8.08 5.64
CA PHE A 434 12.15 -8.14 4.55
C PHE A 434 11.86 -9.59 4.16
N PRO A 435 10.59 -9.94 3.88
CA PRO A 435 10.26 -11.25 3.35
C PRO A 435 10.78 -11.41 1.91
N GLU A 436 10.87 -12.66 1.47
CA GLU A 436 11.09 -12.97 0.06
C GLU A 436 9.82 -12.65 -0.74
N GLY A 437 9.96 -11.94 -1.86
CA GLY A 437 8.82 -11.58 -2.71
C GLY A 437 8.77 -10.10 -3.05
N TRP A 438 7.62 -9.68 -3.56
CA TRP A 438 7.36 -8.30 -3.94
C TRP A 438 6.79 -7.52 -2.76
N LEU A 439 7.40 -6.37 -2.50
CA LEU A 439 6.94 -5.39 -1.54
C LEU A 439 6.50 -4.13 -2.26
N GLU A 440 5.35 -3.61 -1.88
CA GLU A 440 4.95 -2.24 -2.19
C GLU A 440 5.50 -1.29 -1.12
N LEU A 441 6.34 -0.34 -1.53
CA LEU A 441 6.88 0.70 -0.66
C LEU A 441 6.10 1.99 -0.82
N ALA A 442 5.74 2.60 0.31
CA ALA A 442 5.18 3.94 0.34
C ALA A 442 5.81 4.77 1.48
N LEU A 443 5.59 6.08 1.41
CA LEU A 443 6.01 7.02 2.45
C LEU A 443 4.78 7.71 3.03
N PHE A 444 4.69 7.74 4.35
CA PHE A 444 3.67 8.50 5.07
C PHE A 444 4.30 9.41 6.12
N LYS A 445 3.46 10.26 6.72
CA LYS A 445 3.84 11.17 7.81
C LYS A 445 3.22 10.74 9.13
N PHE A 446 4.05 10.64 10.16
CA PHE A 446 3.62 10.59 11.55
C PHE A 446 4.07 11.88 12.24
N GLY A 447 3.14 12.80 12.45
CA GLY A 447 3.49 14.19 12.77
C GLY A 447 4.37 14.80 11.69
N ASP A 448 5.55 15.29 12.06
CA ASP A 448 6.55 15.84 11.13
C ASP A 448 7.50 14.77 10.55
N ARG A 449 7.41 13.52 11.03
CA ARG A 449 8.35 12.43 10.71
C ARG A 449 7.91 11.67 9.46
N SER A 450 8.85 11.45 8.55
CA SER A 450 8.66 10.56 7.41
C SER A 450 8.94 9.11 7.82
N VAL A 451 7.97 8.23 7.56
CA VAL A 451 8.03 6.81 7.87
C VAL A 451 7.77 6.01 6.60
N VAL A 452 8.59 4.98 6.38
CA VAL A 452 8.47 4.10 5.22
C VAL A 452 7.55 2.93 5.56
N THR A 453 6.56 2.63 4.74
CA THR A 453 5.87 1.33 4.78
C THR A 453 6.49 0.40 3.76
N ALA A 454 6.51 -0.89 4.11
CA ALA A 454 6.73 -1.97 3.16
C ALA A 454 5.58 -2.96 3.29
N THR A 455 4.77 -3.10 2.25
CA THR A 455 3.61 -3.99 2.23
C THR A 455 3.92 -5.23 1.43
N ASP A 456 3.84 -6.39 2.09
CA ASP A 456 3.96 -7.67 1.42
C ASP A 456 2.73 -7.94 0.53
N LEU A 457 2.99 -8.21 -0.74
CA LEU A 457 1.93 -8.50 -1.73
C LEU A 457 1.57 -9.98 -1.78
N HIS A 458 2.33 -10.84 -1.09
CA HIS A 458 2.09 -12.29 -1.01
C HIS A 458 2.22 -12.77 0.45
N PRO A 459 1.34 -12.31 1.35
CA PRO A 459 1.40 -12.63 2.78
C PRO A 459 1.18 -14.12 3.09
#